data_AF-A0A1V5P0Q4-F1
#
_entry.id   AF-A0A1V5P0Q4-F1
#
_cell.length_a   1.000
_cell.length_b   1.000
_cell.length_c   1.000
_cell.angle_alpha   90.00
_cell.angle_beta   90.00
_cell.angle_gamma   90.00
#
_symmetry.space_group_name_H-M   'P 1'
#
loop_
_entity.id
_entity.type
_entity.pdbx_description
1 polymer ?
#
loop_
_entity_poly.entity_id
_entity_poly.type
_entity_poly.pdbx_seq_one_letter_code
_entity_poly.pdbx_strand_id
1 'polypeptide(L)'
;MSPEPEYSSGTSNIVSCQAVMDATSGGERYEFQRATDAAFSAGVVSSGWLVTPGFSFDGMVHGTKYWFRVRSKDAVENISAWSAAVFSTQDSNPPTGSYIVDPASNLDPDVNWSRDTTAAFIAKNLTDDLSGVQDVHVQIAQVSDFGTTLTSEWLGNKTGAVARTLAVSNGAYLWARAQFKDVAGNISPWYTTAIPIAIDLNAPIPAATTDWVGNTDPNHQVSSDTNIMFTFPGSTDAQFVPKNIYGADGTLKSIEVVVEVSDQPTFGSTSIATDVVLAGTATGYYYSGCIDNRYYRARIKATDHAGWSTWGAYSDGIYIDNSAPWPIAGRAFYINEGQLTTASNGVKLCITLMDWSGIASISVTSNGLSSGSWTTWSYNDTSVFRNESAPQPEGVHHATIYPVPISFPVASSGNYGLWTVTLRARDIYGHESTATESIQYINIASSTPIGNRYDLDEFGERKYPIDTYDEYKGQNKYGVPGSNTGRIMRIGQ
;
A
#
# COMPACT_ATOMS: atom_id res chain seq x y z
N MET A 1 56.61 20.26 -45.72
CA MET A 1 55.18 19.99 -45.51
C MET A 1 55.01 19.41 -44.13
N SER A 2 54.07 19.92 -43.34
CA SER A 2 53.72 19.33 -42.04
C SER A 2 53.01 17.99 -42.25
N PRO A 3 53.12 17.01 -41.34
CA PRO A 3 52.37 15.76 -41.43
C PRO A 3 50.85 16.02 -41.40
N GLU A 4 50.09 15.22 -42.14
CA GLU A 4 48.63 15.23 -42.15
C GLU A 4 48.09 13.98 -41.42
N PRO A 5 46.91 14.06 -40.79
CA PRO A 5 46.23 12.88 -40.25
C PRO A 5 45.78 11.95 -41.39
N GLU A 6 45.50 10.69 -41.05
CA GLU A 6 45.00 9.73 -42.04
C GLU A 6 43.64 10.16 -42.64
N TYR A 7 42.81 10.82 -41.81
CA TYR A 7 41.52 11.38 -42.18
C TYR A 7 41.41 12.84 -41.71
N SER A 8 40.82 13.71 -42.52
CA SER A 8 40.48 15.09 -42.15
C SER A 8 38.99 15.35 -42.35
N SER A 9 38.37 16.04 -41.39
CA SER A 9 36.95 16.40 -41.40
C SER A 9 36.58 17.37 -42.53
N GLY A 10 35.40 17.19 -43.10
CA GLY A 10 34.79 18.12 -44.04
C GLY A 10 35.26 17.98 -45.49
N THR A 11 35.02 19.03 -46.27
CA THR A 11 35.40 19.13 -47.69
C THR A 11 36.52 20.15 -47.91
N SER A 12 37.19 20.55 -46.82
CA SER A 12 38.32 21.47 -46.82
C SER A 12 39.43 20.91 -45.94
N ASN A 13 40.69 21.09 -46.36
CA ASN A 13 41.85 20.72 -45.57
C ASN A 13 42.84 21.89 -45.48
N ILE A 14 43.18 22.28 -44.26
CA ILE A 14 44.20 23.29 -43.99
C ILE A 14 45.55 22.59 -43.92
N VAL A 15 46.39 22.89 -44.90
CA VAL A 15 47.77 22.40 -44.95
C VAL A 15 48.75 23.45 -44.48
N SER A 16 49.87 23.02 -43.90
CA SER A 16 50.92 23.93 -43.44
C SER A 16 52.32 23.40 -43.72
N CYS A 17 53.30 24.29 -43.60
CA CYS A 17 54.70 23.93 -43.54
C CYS A 17 55.44 24.75 -42.49
N GLN A 18 56.63 24.30 -42.09
CA GLN A 18 57.53 25.16 -41.34
C GLN A 18 58.00 26.30 -42.25
N ALA A 19 57.99 27.52 -41.72
CA ALA A 19 58.51 28.68 -42.43
C ALA A 19 59.99 28.47 -42.74
N VAL A 20 60.37 28.68 -44.00
CA VAL A 20 61.76 28.67 -44.43
C VAL A 20 62.29 30.10 -44.44
N MET A 21 63.60 30.24 -44.30
CA MET A 21 64.29 31.52 -44.32
C MET A 21 65.48 31.45 -45.28
N ASP A 22 65.56 32.39 -46.21
CA ASP A 22 66.78 32.71 -46.94
C ASP A 22 67.37 33.99 -46.36
N ALA A 23 68.47 33.86 -45.61
CA ALA A 23 69.15 34.97 -44.97
C ALA A 23 69.75 36.00 -45.96
N THR A 24 69.90 35.66 -47.24
CA THR A 24 70.52 36.54 -48.23
C THR A 24 69.48 37.33 -49.01
N SER A 25 68.48 36.64 -49.58
CA SER A 25 67.51 37.29 -50.48
C SER A 25 66.16 37.57 -49.83
N GLY A 26 65.77 36.81 -48.81
CA GLY A 26 64.48 36.93 -48.11
C GLY A 26 63.27 36.80 -49.03
N GLY A 27 62.10 37.28 -48.56
CA GLY A 27 60.90 37.41 -49.38
C GLY A 27 60.25 36.09 -49.76
N GLU A 28 60.31 35.11 -48.86
CA GLU A 28 59.91 33.74 -49.09
C GLU A 28 58.42 33.64 -49.42
N ARG A 29 58.12 32.92 -50.51
CA ARG A 29 56.76 32.56 -50.90
C ARG A 29 56.63 31.06 -51.04
N TYR A 30 55.43 30.56 -50.82
CA TYR A 30 55.10 29.14 -50.78
C TYR A 30 54.05 28.82 -51.83
N GLU A 31 54.25 27.72 -52.55
CA GLU A 31 53.22 27.14 -53.40
C GLU A 31 52.85 25.78 -52.83
N PHE A 32 51.58 25.63 -52.45
CA PHE A 32 50.99 24.36 -52.04
C PHE A 32 50.30 23.73 -53.24
N GLN A 33 50.43 22.41 -53.35
CA GLN A 33 49.68 21.61 -54.32
C GLN A 33 48.92 20.49 -53.64
N ARG A 34 47.70 20.25 -54.14
CA ARG A 34 46.90 19.07 -53.86
C ARG A 34 46.74 18.25 -55.13
N ALA A 35 46.80 16.92 -55.04
CA ALA A 35 46.47 16.00 -56.13
C ALA A 35 45.65 14.81 -55.63
N THR A 36 45.03 14.06 -56.56
CA THR A 36 44.32 12.80 -56.25
C THR A 36 45.22 11.57 -56.31
N ASP A 37 46.49 11.74 -56.69
CA ASP A 37 47.50 10.68 -56.77
C ASP A 37 48.84 11.16 -56.20
N ALA A 38 49.64 10.21 -55.68
CA ALA A 38 50.92 10.50 -55.04
C ALA A 38 51.98 11.07 -56.00
N ALA A 39 51.85 10.83 -57.30
CA ALA A 39 52.78 11.32 -58.32
C ALA A 39 52.43 12.74 -58.81
N PHE A 40 51.29 13.31 -58.36
CA PHE A 40 50.77 14.60 -58.82
C PHE A 40 50.57 14.64 -60.35
N SER A 41 50.00 13.57 -60.91
CA SER A 41 49.71 13.42 -62.34
C SER A 41 48.23 13.69 -62.69
N ALA A 42 47.33 13.67 -61.71
CA ALA A 42 45.90 13.88 -61.87
C ALA A 42 45.31 14.75 -60.73
N GLY A 43 44.26 15.50 -61.04
CA GLY A 43 43.52 16.30 -60.04
C GLY A 43 44.35 17.39 -59.36
N VAL A 44 45.43 17.87 -60.01
CA VAL A 44 46.36 18.84 -59.45
C VAL A 44 45.69 20.21 -59.32
N VAL A 45 45.69 20.75 -58.10
CA VAL A 45 45.25 22.12 -57.79
C VAL A 45 46.39 22.82 -57.05
N SER A 46 46.75 24.03 -57.50
CA SER A 46 47.77 24.86 -56.88
C SER A 46 47.15 26.03 -56.13
N SER A 47 47.72 26.38 -54.98
CA SER A 47 47.36 27.59 -54.24
C SER A 47 47.87 28.88 -54.90
N GLY A 48 48.75 28.77 -55.90
CA GLY A 48 49.62 29.87 -56.31
C GLY A 48 50.66 30.20 -55.25
N TRP A 49 51.45 31.25 -55.49
CA TRP A 49 52.49 31.70 -54.57
C TRP A 49 51.92 32.58 -53.47
N LEU A 50 52.07 32.15 -52.21
CA LEU A 50 51.57 32.81 -51.00
C LEU A 50 52.73 33.24 -50.11
N VAL A 51 52.56 34.29 -49.33
CA VAL A 51 53.56 34.68 -48.30
C VAL A 51 53.36 33.91 -46.99
N THR A 52 52.20 33.28 -46.80
CA THR A 52 51.85 32.52 -45.60
C THR A 52 52.29 31.06 -45.73
N PRO A 53 52.88 30.44 -44.67
CA PRO A 53 53.29 29.04 -44.67
C PRO A 53 52.12 28.09 -44.41
N GLY A 54 50.96 28.36 -45.01
CA GLY A 54 49.77 27.53 -44.93
C GLY A 54 48.70 27.95 -45.94
N PHE A 55 47.83 27.01 -46.29
CA PHE A 55 46.76 27.19 -47.25
C PHE A 55 45.57 26.25 -46.97
N SER A 56 44.34 26.70 -47.24
CA SER A 56 43.14 25.87 -47.16
C SER A 56 42.70 25.48 -48.55
N PHE A 57 42.67 24.18 -48.84
CA PHE A 57 42.08 23.67 -50.08
C PHE A 57 40.63 23.30 -49.85
N ASP A 58 39.70 23.92 -50.58
CA ASP A 58 38.26 23.64 -50.51
C ASP A 58 37.77 22.73 -51.66
N GLY A 59 36.49 22.35 -51.62
CA GLY A 59 35.84 21.60 -52.69
C GLY A 59 36.37 20.18 -52.86
N MET A 60 36.86 19.59 -51.77
CA MET A 60 37.26 18.19 -51.73
C MET A 60 36.05 17.25 -51.65
N VAL A 61 36.24 16.02 -52.10
CA VAL A 61 35.17 15.00 -52.13
C VAL A 61 35.38 14.00 -50.99
N HIS A 62 34.32 13.70 -50.24
CA HIS A 62 34.32 12.65 -49.21
C HIS A 62 34.75 11.29 -49.79
N GLY A 63 35.48 10.51 -48.98
CA GLY A 63 36.05 9.22 -49.37
C GLY A 63 37.26 9.33 -50.31
N THR A 64 37.65 10.54 -50.72
CA THR A 64 38.78 10.73 -51.64
C THR A 64 40.06 11.01 -50.87
N LYS A 65 41.11 10.23 -51.18
CA LYS A 65 42.46 10.45 -50.68
C LYS A 65 43.16 11.52 -51.50
N TYR A 66 43.61 12.59 -50.83
CA TYR A 66 44.38 13.66 -51.45
C TYR A 66 45.81 13.67 -50.96
N TRP A 67 46.71 14.03 -51.87
CA TRP A 67 48.14 14.16 -51.63
C TRP A 67 48.53 15.62 -51.68
N PHE A 68 49.39 16.03 -50.74
CA PHE A 68 49.81 17.42 -50.57
C PHE A 68 51.31 17.53 -50.61
N ARG A 69 51.81 18.60 -51.24
CA ARG A 69 53.22 18.98 -51.22
C ARG A 69 53.36 20.49 -51.27
N VAL A 70 54.49 20.99 -50.82
CA VAL A 70 54.82 22.42 -50.83
C VAL A 70 56.22 22.62 -51.39
N ARG A 71 56.44 23.75 -52.06
CA ARG A 71 57.77 24.26 -52.38
C ARG A 71 57.84 25.75 -52.06
N SER A 72 59.04 26.26 -51.87
CA SER A 72 59.27 27.67 -51.61
C SER A 72 59.98 28.34 -52.79
N LYS A 73 59.86 29.66 -52.86
CA LYS A 73 60.71 30.52 -53.67
C LYS A 73 61.16 31.75 -52.91
N ASP A 74 62.27 32.31 -53.31
CA ASP A 74 62.86 33.50 -52.70
C ASP A 74 62.54 34.80 -53.49
N ALA A 75 63.02 35.95 -53.01
CA ALA A 75 62.79 37.26 -53.64
C ALA A 75 63.44 37.40 -55.03
N VAL A 76 64.44 36.58 -55.36
CA VAL A 76 65.12 36.55 -56.66
C VAL A 76 64.61 35.42 -57.56
N GLU A 77 63.47 34.82 -57.21
CA GLU A 77 62.73 33.80 -57.95
C GLU A 77 63.45 32.43 -58.07
N ASN A 78 64.39 32.10 -57.18
CA ASN A 78 64.90 30.73 -57.06
C ASN A 78 63.82 29.83 -56.44
N ILE A 79 63.55 28.67 -57.04
CA ILE A 79 62.50 27.74 -56.60
C ILE A 79 63.12 26.47 -56.01
N SER A 80 62.66 26.06 -54.83
CA SER A 80 63.10 24.81 -54.18
C SER A 80 62.56 23.57 -54.90
N ALA A 81 63.16 22.41 -54.60
CA ALA A 81 62.48 21.14 -54.85
C ALA A 81 61.17 21.05 -54.07
N TRP A 82 60.24 20.22 -54.54
CA TRP A 82 59.04 19.87 -53.78
C TRP A 82 59.39 19.13 -52.50
N SER A 83 58.65 19.39 -51.44
CA SER A 83 58.71 18.57 -50.23
C SER A 83 58.28 17.12 -50.51
N ALA A 84 58.60 16.22 -49.59
CA ALA A 84 57.92 14.92 -49.53
C ALA A 84 56.40 15.13 -49.50
N ALA A 85 55.68 14.25 -50.20
CA ALA A 85 54.23 14.27 -50.24
C ALA A 85 53.67 13.69 -48.93
N VAL A 86 52.63 14.31 -48.40
CA VAL A 86 51.80 13.80 -47.30
C VAL A 86 50.39 13.59 -47.82
N PHE A 87 49.54 12.87 -47.09
CA PHE A 87 48.17 12.61 -47.54
C PHE A 87 47.18 12.66 -46.40
N SER A 88 45.92 12.91 -46.76
CA SER A 88 44.76 12.71 -45.90
C SER A 88 43.57 12.26 -46.76
N THR A 89 42.72 11.39 -46.21
CA THR A 89 41.45 11.01 -46.80
C THR A 89 40.36 11.94 -46.27
N GLN A 90 39.61 12.58 -47.17
CA GLN A 90 38.57 13.51 -46.74
C GLN A 90 37.35 12.75 -46.27
N ASP A 91 36.90 13.10 -45.08
CA ASP A 91 35.69 12.57 -44.49
C ASP A 91 34.77 13.72 -44.09
N SER A 92 33.72 13.97 -44.88
CA SER A 92 32.74 15.01 -44.55
C SER A 92 31.52 14.51 -43.79
N ASN A 93 31.38 13.19 -43.58
CA ASN A 93 30.16 12.63 -43.04
C ASN A 93 30.37 12.37 -41.55
N PRO A 94 29.52 12.94 -40.67
CA PRO A 94 29.59 12.60 -39.26
C PRO A 94 29.09 11.17 -39.00
N PRO A 95 29.55 10.54 -37.91
CA PRO A 95 29.07 9.23 -37.53
C PRO A 95 27.60 9.29 -37.12
N THR A 96 26.93 8.14 -37.19
CA THR A 96 25.54 7.98 -36.74
C THR A 96 25.47 7.03 -35.56
N GLY A 97 24.42 7.20 -34.76
CA GLY A 97 24.19 6.38 -33.58
C GLY A 97 22.87 6.72 -32.91
N SER A 98 22.52 5.92 -31.90
CA SER A 98 21.46 6.22 -30.96
C SER A 98 21.98 6.04 -29.54
N TYR A 99 21.21 6.47 -28.55
CA TYR A 99 21.49 6.11 -27.16
C TYR A 99 20.21 5.75 -26.43
N ILE A 100 20.36 5.01 -25.35
CA ILE A 100 19.33 4.67 -24.39
C ILE A 100 19.80 5.22 -23.05
N VAL A 101 18.92 5.93 -22.34
CA VAL A 101 19.15 6.21 -20.93
C VAL A 101 18.52 5.09 -20.12
N ASP A 102 19.27 4.66 -19.12
CA ASP A 102 18.81 3.83 -18.04
C ASP A 102 18.17 2.50 -18.45
N PRO A 103 18.94 1.59 -19.09
CA PRO A 103 18.47 0.23 -19.25
C PRO A 103 18.55 -0.44 -17.88
N ALA A 104 17.39 -0.76 -17.28
CA ALA A 104 17.01 -1.62 -16.14
C ALA A 104 18.06 -2.50 -15.41
N SER A 105 19.32 -2.10 -15.37
CA SER A 105 20.49 -2.88 -14.94
C SER A 105 21.13 -2.33 -13.65
N ASN A 106 20.48 -1.33 -13.05
CA ASN A 106 20.82 -0.64 -11.81
C ASN A 106 19.68 -0.70 -10.76
N LEU A 107 18.75 -1.67 -10.86
CA LEU A 107 17.53 -1.83 -10.03
C LEU A 107 16.35 -0.92 -10.43
N ASP A 108 16.47 -0.17 -11.52
CA ASP A 108 15.38 0.64 -12.03
C ASP A 108 14.31 -0.22 -12.73
N PRO A 109 13.02 0.09 -12.52
CA PRO A 109 11.91 -0.72 -13.03
C PRO A 109 11.73 -0.61 -14.55
N ASP A 110 12.09 0.53 -15.15
CA ASP A 110 11.99 0.82 -16.58
C ASP A 110 12.87 2.01 -16.99
N VAL A 111 12.71 2.52 -18.22
CA VAL A 111 13.49 3.65 -18.78
C VAL A 111 12.87 5.03 -18.46
N ASN A 112 11.79 5.06 -17.67
CA ASN A 112 11.00 6.24 -17.36
C ASN A 112 11.12 6.65 -15.89
N TRP A 113 11.45 5.70 -15.01
CA TRP A 113 11.52 5.88 -13.56
C TRP A 113 12.79 5.25 -13.00
N SER A 114 13.46 5.98 -12.12
CA SER A 114 14.67 5.51 -11.43
C SER A 114 14.53 5.65 -9.92
N ARG A 115 15.02 4.64 -9.19
CA ARG A 115 14.99 4.55 -7.72
C ARG A 115 16.21 5.17 -7.06
N ASP A 116 17.18 5.58 -7.85
CA ASP A 116 18.42 6.16 -7.39
C ASP A 116 18.78 7.42 -8.20
N THR A 117 20.00 7.91 -8.01
CA THR A 117 20.49 9.10 -8.72
C THR A 117 21.51 8.75 -9.81
N THR A 118 21.61 7.47 -10.15
CA THR A 118 22.57 6.91 -11.09
C THR A 118 21.90 6.68 -12.44
N ALA A 119 22.17 7.56 -13.40
CA ALA A 119 21.73 7.35 -14.76
C ALA A 119 22.80 6.59 -15.56
N ALA A 120 22.38 5.50 -16.21
CA ALA A 120 23.22 4.80 -17.19
C ALA A 120 22.97 5.31 -18.61
N PHE A 121 24.03 5.49 -19.39
CA PHE A 121 23.97 5.96 -20.77
C PHE A 121 24.54 4.90 -21.67
N ILE A 122 23.71 4.36 -22.54
CA ILE A 122 24.11 3.30 -23.44
C ILE A 122 24.02 3.75 -24.88
N ALA A 123 25.16 4.03 -25.51
CA ALA A 123 25.23 4.28 -26.95
C ALA A 123 25.01 2.96 -27.71
N LYS A 124 24.18 3.01 -28.75
CA LYS A 124 23.81 1.88 -29.60
C LYS A 124 23.97 2.27 -31.05
N ASN A 125 24.11 1.25 -31.91
CA ASN A 125 24.12 1.41 -33.37
C ASN A 125 25.15 2.45 -33.85
N LEU A 126 26.28 2.57 -33.15
CA LEU A 126 27.37 3.46 -33.53
C LEU A 126 27.96 2.97 -34.85
N THR A 127 27.81 3.75 -35.90
CA THR A 127 28.34 3.45 -37.22
C THR A 127 28.91 4.71 -37.86
N ASP A 128 29.91 4.50 -38.70
CA ASP A 128 30.57 5.52 -39.49
C ASP A 128 30.93 4.90 -40.84
N ASP A 129 30.83 5.68 -41.92
CA ASP A 129 31.02 5.16 -43.27
C ASP A 129 32.48 5.14 -43.73
N LEU A 130 33.41 5.77 -42.99
CA LEU A 130 34.79 5.92 -43.44
C LEU A 130 35.87 5.89 -42.34
N SER A 131 35.90 6.86 -41.44
CA SER A 131 37.00 7.04 -40.47
C SER A 131 36.79 6.28 -39.16
N GLY A 132 35.58 5.77 -38.91
CA GLY A 132 35.20 5.04 -37.72
C GLY A 132 34.83 5.96 -36.55
N VAL A 133 34.00 5.46 -35.64
CA VAL A 133 33.58 6.23 -34.45
C VAL A 133 34.76 6.37 -33.47
N GLN A 134 35.04 7.60 -33.05
CA GLN A 134 36.07 7.94 -32.06
C GLN A 134 35.49 8.02 -30.65
N ASP A 135 34.42 8.81 -30.45
CA ASP A 135 33.96 9.19 -29.11
C ASP A 135 32.46 9.50 -29.06
N VAL A 136 31.89 9.47 -27.85
CA VAL A 136 30.49 9.80 -27.54
C VAL A 136 30.46 10.92 -26.50
N HIS A 137 29.80 12.02 -26.83
CA HIS A 137 29.54 13.12 -25.92
C HIS A 137 28.14 13.01 -25.36
N VAL A 138 28.02 13.06 -24.03
CA VAL A 138 26.72 12.98 -23.34
C VAL A 138 26.51 14.25 -22.54
N GLN A 139 25.28 14.76 -22.61
CA GLN A 139 24.80 15.84 -21.75
C GLN A 139 23.57 15.39 -21.00
N ILE A 140 23.52 15.78 -19.72
CA ILE A 140 22.38 15.54 -18.83
C ILE A 140 21.95 16.88 -18.25
N ALA A 141 20.66 17.11 -18.14
CA ALA A 141 20.06 18.30 -17.56
C ALA A 141 18.78 17.96 -16.80
N GLN A 142 18.31 18.89 -15.96
CA GLN A 142 16.96 18.80 -15.38
C GLN A 142 15.89 19.49 -16.23
N VAL A 143 16.30 20.09 -17.34
CA VAL A 143 15.46 20.86 -18.26
C VAL A 143 15.64 20.36 -19.69
N SER A 144 14.55 20.31 -20.45
CA SER A 144 14.51 19.74 -21.80
C SER A 144 15.31 20.51 -22.85
N ASP A 145 15.58 21.79 -22.60
CA ASP A 145 16.37 22.65 -23.49
C ASP A 145 17.89 22.55 -23.25
N PHE A 146 18.31 21.85 -22.18
CA PHE A 146 19.70 21.74 -21.74
C PHE A 146 20.36 23.10 -21.47
N GLY A 147 19.59 24.14 -21.11
CA GLY A 147 20.13 25.46 -20.77
C GLY A 147 21.03 25.45 -19.53
N THR A 148 20.77 24.52 -18.61
CA THR A 148 21.66 24.19 -17.48
C THR A 148 21.92 22.69 -17.47
N THR A 149 23.19 22.31 -17.58
CA THR A 149 23.60 20.90 -17.61
C THR A 149 24.13 20.46 -16.24
N LEU A 150 23.78 19.26 -15.83
CA LEU A 150 24.36 18.57 -14.69
C LEU A 150 25.73 17.97 -15.04
N THR A 151 25.84 17.40 -16.25
CA THR A 151 27.12 16.94 -16.83
C THR A 151 27.14 17.22 -18.32
N SER A 152 28.35 17.41 -18.85
CA SER A 152 28.66 17.53 -20.27
C SER A 152 30.08 17.04 -20.49
N GLU A 153 30.22 15.83 -21.05
CA GLU A 153 31.53 15.19 -21.12
C GLU A 153 31.65 14.23 -22.32
N TRP A 154 32.88 14.09 -22.81
CA TRP A 154 33.27 13.08 -23.78
C TRP A 154 33.71 11.83 -23.03
N LEU A 155 33.10 10.69 -23.35
CA LEU A 155 33.17 9.49 -22.51
C LEU A 155 34.22 8.47 -22.95
N GLY A 156 34.82 8.65 -24.12
CA GLY A 156 35.81 7.76 -24.74
C GLY A 156 35.29 6.36 -25.07
N ASN A 157 34.03 6.05 -24.77
CA ASN A 157 33.51 4.69 -24.74
C ASN A 157 32.82 4.28 -26.05
N LYS A 158 33.54 3.56 -26.91
CA LYS A 158 32.99 2.94 -28.14
C LYS A 158 32.09 1.73 -27.88
N THR A 159 32.14 1.15 -26.69
CA THR A 159 31.27 0.02 -26.28
C THR A 159 29.92 0.49 -25.75
N GLY A 160 29.78 1.80 -25.53
CA GLY A 160 28.50 2.46 -25.36
C GLY A 160 27.79 2.10 -24.07
N ALA A 161 28.43 2.07 -22.89
CA ALA A 161 27.74 2.06 -21.60
C ALA A 161 28.52 2.84 -20.54
N VAL A 162 27.92 3.85 -19.93
CA VAL A 162 28.54 4.67 -18.88
C VAL A 162 27.50 5.06 -17.84
N ALA A 163 27.78 4.81 -16.56
CA ALA A 163 26.94 5.25 -15.45
C ALA A 163 27.50 6.52 -14.80
N ARG A 164 26.61 7.39 -14.34
CA ARG A 164 26.93 8.60 -13.57
C ARG A 164 25.96 8.79 -12.43
N THR A 165 26.49 8.95 -11.23
CA THR A 165 25.73 9.41 -10.06
C THR A 165 25.62 10.93 -10.10
N LEU A 166 24.39 11.43 -10.01
CA LEU A 166 24.06 12.84 -10.19
C LEU A 166 23.58 13.45 -8.88
N ALA A 167 23.98 14.68 -8.58
CA ALA A 167 23.53 15.39 -7.39
C ALA A 167 22.12 15.98 -7.63
N VAL A 168 21.10 15.13 -7.64
CA VAL A 168 19.69 15.51 -7.82
C VAL A 168 18.83 15.08 -6.64
N SER A 169 17.76 15.83 -6.38
CA SER A 169 16.80 15.52 -5.31
C SER A 169 15.69 14.60 -5.81
N ASN A 170 14.94 14.02 -4.87
CA ASN A 170 13.66 13.35 -5.15
C ASN A 170 12.73 14.25 -5.99
N GLY A 171 12.00 13.65 -6.94
CA GLY A 171 11.09 14.35 -7.85
C GLY A 171 11.78 15.10 -9.00
N ALA A 172 13.10 14.94 -9.17
CA ALA A 172 13.80 15.51 -10.32
C ALA A 172 13.45 14.77 -11.63
N TYR A 173 13.44 15.51 -12.74
CA TYR A 173 13.45 14.92 -14.08
C TYR A 173 14.86 15.00 -14.67
N LEU A 174 15.30 13.94 -15.32
CA LEU A 174 16.58 13.87 -16.04
C LEU A 174 16.33 13.79 -17.53
N TRP A 175 16.79 14.82 -18.23
CA TRP A 175 16.88 14.85 -19.68
C TRP A 175 18.30 14.51 -20.10
N ALA A 176 18.42 13.69 -21.13
CA ALA A 176 19.72 13.35 -21.71
C ALA A 176 19.73 13.64 -23.20
N ARG A 177 20.93 13.84 -23.74
CA ARG A 177 21.19 13.87 -25.18
C ARG A 177 22.61 13.42 -25.46
N ALA A 178 22.86 12.90 -26.66
CA ALA A 178 24.17 12.46 -27.07
C ALA A 178 24.51 12.90 -28.49
N GLN A 179 25.80 13.11 -28.75
CA GLN A 179 26.35 13.29 -30.10
C GLN A 179 27.61 12.44 -30.24
N PHE A 180 27.96 12.10 -31.47
CA PHE A 180 28.99 11.13 -31.79
C PHE A 180 30.07 11.81 -32.62
N LYS A 181 31.33 11.47 -32.36
CA LYS A 181 32.48 12.01 -33.07
C LYS A 181 33.27 10.89 -33.73
N ASP A 182 33.68 11.08 -34.97
CA ASP A 182 34.53 10.13 -35.70
C ASP A 182 36.03 10.44 -35.55
N VAL A 183 36.87 9.63 -36.18
CA VAL A 183 38.33 9.81 -36.12
C VAL A 183 38.78 11.04 -36.93
N ALA A 184 38.04 11.42 -37.97
CA ALA A 184 38.32 12.61 -38.79
C ALA A 184 38.01 13.93 -38.06
N GLY A 185 37.16 13.88 -37.03
CA GLY A 185 36.73 15.02 -36.23
C GLY A 185 35.30 15.52 -36.51
N ASN A 186 34.53 14.89 -37.40
CA ASN A 186 33.14 15.27 -37.64
C ASN A 186 32.28 14.89 -36.42
N ILE A 187 31.30 15.74 -36.11
CA ILE A 187 30.41 15.58 -34.97
C ILE A 187 28.97 15.49 -35.48
N SER A 188 28.23 14.47 -35.04
CA SER A 188 26.82 14.30 -35.39
C SER A 188 25.95 15.42 -34.79
N PRO A 189 24.75 15.65 -35.32
CA PRO A 189 23.71 16.34 -34.58
C PRO A 189 23.42 15.64 -33.25
N TRP A 190 22.80 16.37 -32.32
CA TRP A 190 22.31 15.80 -31.07
C TRP A 190 21.18 14.80 -31.32
N TYR A 191 21.37 13.56 -30.87
CA TYR A 191 20.27 12.67 -30.57
C TYR A 191 19.66 13.09 -29.24
N THR A 192 18.33 13.11 -29.13
CA THR A 192 17.61 13.45 -27.89
C THR A 192 16.55 12.40 -27.60
N THR A 193 16.36 12.05 -26.33
CA THR A 193 15.25 11.23 -25.88
C THR A 193 14.06 12.14 -25.70
N ALA A 194 12.93 11.75 -26.28
CA ALA A 194 11.71 12.55 -26.21
C ALA A 194 11.11 12.64 -24.80
N ILE A 195 11.56 11.78 -23.89
CA ILE A 195 10.98 11.56 -22.57
C ILE A 195 12.12 11.57 -21.52
N PRO A 196 11.96 12.30 -20.40
CA PRO A 196 12.94 12.30 -19.31
C PRO A 196 12.74 11.12 -18.35
N ILE A 197 13.77 10.77 -17.58
CA ILE A 197 13.63 9.85 -16.45
C ILE A 197 13.17 10.64 -15.22
N ALA A 198 12.21 10.10 -14.47
CA ALA A 198 11.81 10.67 -13.20
C ALA A 198 12.53 9.98 -12.03
N ILE A 199 13.06 10.78 -11.11
CA ILE A 199 13.85 10.32 -9.97
C ILE A 199 12.97 10.20 -8.74
N ASP A 200 12.87 8.99 -8.20
CA ASP A 200 12.07 8.67 -7.03
C ASP A 200 12.85 7.84 -6.01
N LEU A 201 13.36 8.55 -5.01
CA LEU A 201 14.24 8.03 -3.97
C LEU A 201 13.47 7.58 -2.73
N ASN A 202 12.17 7.84 -2.67
CA ASN A 202 11.35 7.58 -1.50
C ASN A 202 10.47 6.36 -1.73
N ALA A 203 10.25 5.59 -0.67
CA ALA A 203 9.28 4.51 -0.72
C ALA A 203 7.86 5.06 -0.49
N PRO A 204 6.83 4.44 -1.08
CA PRO A 204 5.46 4.84 -0.85
C PRO A 204 5.06 4.58 0.61
N ILE A 205 4.16 5.42 1.10
CA ILE A 205 3.57 5.35 2.43
C ILE A 205 2.14 4.81 2.29
N PRO A 206 1.92 3.51 2.55
CA PRO A 206 0.57 2.96 2.67
C PRO A 206 -0.13 3.57 3.89
N ALA A 207 -1.38 4.03 3.72
CA ALA A 207 -2.20 4.44 4.85
C ALA A 207 -2.58 3.25 5.73
N ALA A 208 -2.91 3.56 6.99
CA ALA A 208 -3.61 2.61 7.84
C ALA A 208 -4.93 2.21 7.16
N THR A 209 -5.18 0.91 7.13
CA THR A 209 -6.48 0.36 6.75
C THR A 209 -7.44 0.52 7.91
N THR A 210 -8.53 1.22 7.70
CA THR A 210 -9.64 1.32 8.65
C THR A 210 -10.87 0.64 8.05
N ASP A 211 -11.69 0.02 8.86
CA ASP A 211 -12.97 -0.55 8.47
C ASP A 211 -14.09 0.52 8.53
N TRP A 212 -13.94 1.64 7.79
CA TRP A 212 -14.85 2.79 7.95
C TRP A 212 -15.36 3.43 6.64
N VAL A 213 -16.69 3.46 6.48
CA VAL A 213 -17.64 4.61 6.35
C VAL A 213 -18.93 4.09 5.72
N GLY A 214 -20.03 4.09 6.50
CA GLY A 214 -21.37 3.65 6.04
C GLY A 214 -21.93 2.46 6.82
N ASN A 215 -21.10 1.86 7.67
CA ASN A 215 -21.51 0.84 8.62
C ASN A 215 -22.21 1.49 9.84
N THR A 216 -23.41 1.03 10.19
CA THR A 216 -24.20 1.46 11.36
C THR A 216 -23.74 0.85 12.70
N ASP A 217 -22.59 0.17 12.74
CA ASP A 217 -22.10 -0.58 13.89
C ASP A 217 -21.56 0.31 15.03
N PRO A 218 -22.05 0.16 16.27
CA PRO A 218 -21.73 1.09 17.37
C PRO A 218 -20.30 1.05 17.91
N ASN A 219 -19.51 0.00 17.65
CA ASN A 219 -18.21 -0.23 18.30
C ASN A 219 -17.04 -0.48 17.35
N HIS A 220 -17.27 -0.56 16.03
CA HIS A 220 -16.27 -0.92 15.00
C HIS A 220 -15.48 -2.21 15.32
N GLN A 221 -16.04 -3.12 16.12
CA GLN A 221 -15.40 -4.37 16.53
C GLN A 221 -16.22 -5.59 16.11
N VAL A 222 -17.53 -5.41 15.94
CA VAL A 222 -18.48 -6.45 15.52
C VAL A 222 -19.40 -5.89 14.44
N SER A 223 -19.79 -6.73 13.48
CA SER A 223 -20.74 -6.40 12.42
C SER A 223 -21.68 -7.54 12.09
N SER A 224 -22.94 -7.21 11.79
CA SER A 224 -23.89 -8.14 11.16
C SER A 224 -23.81 -8.14 9.64
N ASP A 225 -23.03 -7.26 9.03
CA ASP A 225 -22.94 -7.19 7.57
C ASP A 225 -21.95 -8.23 7.04
N THR A 226 -22.39 -9.04 6.07
CA THR A 226 -21.49 -9.99 5.39
C THR A 226 -20.56 -9.33 4.37
N ASN A 227 -20.64 -8.01 4.23
CA ASN A 227 -19.86 -7.20 3.29
C ASN A 227 -19.18 -6.07 4.06
N ILE A 228 -17.85 -6.06 4.07
CA ILE A 228 -17.05 -5.09 4.81
C ILE A 228 -16.25 -4.23 3.82
N MET A 229 -16.17 -2.94 4.11
CA MET A 229 -15.34 -1.99 3.38
C MET A 229 -14.08 -1.69 4.19
N PHE A 230 -12.92 -1.99 3.62
CA PHE A 230 -11.62 -1.55 4.14
C PHE A 230 -11.18 -0.29 3.40
N THR A 231 -11.07 0.84 4.09
CA THR A 231 -10.64 2.13 3.54
C THR A 231 -9.18 2.44 3.89
N PHE A 232 -8.49 3.13 2.98
CA PHE A 232 -7.08 3.52 3.09
C PHE A 232 -6.79 4.84 2.31
N PRO A 233 -7.57 5.92 2.54
CA PRO A 233 -7.56 7.12 1.68
C PRO A 233 -6.29 7.99 1.79
N GLY A 234 -5.39 7.71 2.73
CA GLY A 234 -4.14 8.46 2.93
C GLY A 234 -2.91 7.86 2.27
N SER A 235 -3.06 6.79 1.48
CA SER A 235 -1.93 6.12 0.85
C SER A 235 -1.31 7.07 -0.17
N THR A 236 -0.05 7.41 0.03
CA THR A 236 0.64 8.41 -0.78
C THR A 236 2.10 8.05 -0.92
N ASP A 237 2.71 8.49 -2.00
CA ASP A 237 4.15 8.70 -2.03
C ASP A 237 4.42 10.21 -1.85
N ALA A 238 4.54 10.60 -0.58
CA ALA A 238 4.63 11.99 -0.16
C ALA A 238 6.06 12.49 -0.34
N GLN A 239 6.38 12.94 -1.55
CA GLN A 239 7.49 13.83 -1.98
C GLN A 239 7.79 13.63 -3.46
N PHE A 240 7.20 12.62 -4.13
CA PHE A 240 7.21 12.54 -5.58
C PHE A 240 6.15 13.48 -6.17
N VAL A 241 6.57 14.74 -6.36
CA VAL A 241 5.80 15.75 -7.10
C VAL A 241 6.82 16.41 -8.01
N PRO A 242 6.71 16.19 -9.33
CA PRO A 242 5.88 17.10 -10.10
C PRO A 242 4.90 16.35 -11.02
N LYS A 243 3.61 16.53 -10.72
CA LYS A 243 2.52 16.43 -11.68
C LYS A 243 2.85 17.32 -12.89
N ASN A 244 3.22 16.75 -14.07
CA ASN A 244 3.00 17.29 -15.45
C ASN A 244 3.95 16.88 -16.62
N ILE A 245 4.57 15.70 -16.69
CA ILE A 245 5.08 15.21 -18.02
C ILE A 245 4.36 13.98 -18.55
N TYR A 246 3.92 13.10 -17.67
CA TYR A 246 3.27 11.84 -18.06
C TYR A 246 1.74 11.86 -18.04
N GLY A 247 1.12 12.92 -17.50
CA GLY A 247 -0.33 13.00 -17.36
C GLY A 247 -0.96 11.89 -16.50
N ALA A 248 -0.16 11.13 -15.73
CA ALA A 248 -0.66 10.11 -14.83
C ALA A 248 -1.30 10.76 -13.60
N ASP A 249 -2.57 10.44 -13.36
CA ASP A 249 -3.26 10.79 -12.13
C ASP A 249 -2.85 9.80 -11.02
N GLY A 250 -2.20 10.30 -9.96
CA GLY A 250 -1.79 9.52 -8.78
C GLY A 250 -0.28 9.35 -8.65
N THR A 251 0.23 9.24 -7.41
CA THR A 251 1.66 9.00 -7.10
C THR A 251 2.00 7.52 -6.97
N LEU A 252 0.99 6.66 -6.78
CA LEU A 252 1.15 5.22 -6.65
C LEU A 252 0.79 4.51 -7.96
N LYS A 253 1.51 3.44 -8.27
CA LYS A 253 1.23 2.55 -9.41
C LYS A 253 0.11 1.57 -9.09
N SER A 254 0.16 0.97 -7.89
CA SER A 254 -0.82 -0.04 -7.48
C SER A 254 -0.91 -0.15 -5.97
N ILE A 255 -2.04 -0.66 -5.50
CA ILE A 255 -2.26 -1.02 -4.10
C ILE A 255 -2.67 -2.48 -4.05
N GLU A 256 -1.85 -3.32 -3.42
CA GLU A 256 -2.16 -4.72 -3.12
C GLU A 256 -2.89 -4.77 -1.77
N VAL A 257 -4.08 -5.34 -1.72
CA VAL A 257 -4.91 -5.49 -0.52
C VAL A 257 -4.94 -6.96 -0.15
N VAL A 258 -4.52 -7.26 1.07
CA VAL A 258 -4.61 -8.61 1.64
C VAL A 258 -5.59 -8.58 2.80
N VAL A 259 -6.64 -9.40 2.68
CA VAL A 259 -7.60 -9.64 3.77
C VAL A 259 -7.30 -11.00 4.37
N GLU A 260 -7.10 -11.01 5.68
CA GLU A 260 -6.88 -12.21 6.47
C GLU A 260 -8.12 -12.53 7.29
N VAL A 261 -8.36 -13.83 7.49
CA VAL A 261 -9.45 -14.35 8.30
C VAL A 261 -8.92 -15.28 9.40
N SER A 262 -9.56 -15.21 10.56
CA SER A 262 -9.21 -15.98 11.77
C SER A 262 -10.46 -16.37 12.55
N ASP A 263 -10.42 -17.54 13.20
CA ASP A 263 -11.45 -17.97 14.17
C ASP A 263 -11.21 -17.36 15.57
N GLN A 264 -10.13 -16.58 15.74
CA GLN A 264 -9.72 -15.96 17.00
C GLN A 264 -9.44 -14.46 16.80
N PRO A 265 -9.72 -13.61 17.81
CA PRO A 265 -9.46 -12.17 17.73
C PRO A 265 -7.96 -11.85 17.64
N THR A 266 -7.14 -12.72 18.23
CA THR A 266 -5.70 -12.68 18.07
C THR A 266 -5.34 -13.50 16.83
N PHE A 267 -4.99 -12.80 15.74
CA PHE A 267 -4.61 -13.40 14.46
C PHE A 267 -3.24 -14.13 14.54
N GLY A 268 -3.18 -15.23 15.29
CA GLY A 268 -2.00 -16.07 15.46
C GLY A 268 -1.85 -17.16 14.38
N SER A 269 -2.98 -17.58 13.79
CA SER A 269 -3.06 -18.49 12.63
C SER A 269 -3.95 -17.81 11.58
N THR A 270 -3.35 -17.35 10.49
CA THR A 270 -4.04 -16.52 9.49
C THR A 270 -4.22 -17.30 8.19
N SER A 271 -5.46 -17.42 7.74
CA SER A 271 -5.75 -17.79 6.35
C SER A 271 -5.95 -16.53 5.52
N ILE A 272 -5.40 -16.50 4.30
CA ILE A 272 -5.65 -15.41 3.36
C ILE A 272 -7.05 -15.63 2.78
N ALA A 273 -7.95 -14.67 3.03
CA ALA A 273 -9.29 -14.67 2.47
C ALA A 273 -9.28 -14.12 1.05
N THR A 274 -8.52 -13.05 0.80
CA THR A 274 -8.26 -12.52 -0.54
C THR A 274 -6.92 -11.80 -0.61
N ASP A 275 -6.38 -11.76 -1.81
CA ASP A 275 -5.19 -11.02 -2.20
C ASP A 275 -5.47 -10.41 -3.59
N VAL A 276 -5.61 -9.09 -3.64
CA VAL A 276 -6.03 -8.38 -4.86
C VAL A 276 -5.18 -7.14 -5.09
N VAL A 277 -4.80 -6.92 -6.33
CA VAL A 277 -4.09 -5.71 -6.76
C VAL A 277 -5.08 -4.73 -7.39
N LEU A 278 -5.17 -3.54 -6.82
CA LEU A 278 -6.00 -2.43 -7.24
C LEU A 278 -5.15 -1.34 -7.91
N ALA A 279 -5.83 -0.42 -8.60
CA ALA A 279 -5.18 0.79 -9.11
C ALA A 279 -4.61 1.63 -7.97
N GLY A 280 -3.49 2.31 -8.20
CA GLY A 280 -2.87 3.20 -7.20
C GLY A 280 -3.74 4.37 -6.75
N THR A 281 -4.83 4.66 -7.44
CA THR A 281 -5.85 5.65 -7.08
C THR A 281 -6.94 5.11 -6.14
N ALA A 282 -6.93 3.81 -5.86
CA ALA A 282 -7.91 3.20 -4.96
C ALA A 282 -7.76 3.74 -3.54
N THR A 283 -8.89 4.00 -2.88
CA THR A 283 -8.94 4.48 -1.49
C THR A 283 -9.68 3.52 -0.57
N GLY A 284 -10.16 2.40 -1.10
CA GLY A 284 -10.82 1.36 -0.35
C GLY A 284 -11.08 0.10 -1.17
N TYR A 285 -11.49 -0.96 -0.49
CA TYR A 285 -11.83 -2.25 -1.04
C TYR A 285 -13.06 -2.85 -0.35
N TYR A 286 -14.07 -3.21 -1.14
CA TYR A 286 -15.24 -3.95 -0.67
C TYR A 286 -14.94 -5.45 -0.70
N TYR A 287 -14.89 -6.08 0.47
CA TYR A 287 -14.82 -7.53 0.61
C TYR A 287 -16.23 -8.08 0.90
N SER A 288 -16.66 -9.07 0.12
CA SER A 288 -17.95 -9.74 0.28
C SER A 288 -17.77 -11.23 0.62
N GLY A 289 -18.77 -11.81 1.27
CA GLY A 289 -18.74 -13.22 1.66
C GLY A 289 -18.04 -13.46 2.98
N CYS A 290 -18.14 -12.51 3.90
CA CYS A 290 -17.81 -12.76 5.30
C CYS A 290 -18.68 -13.88 5.87
N ILE A 291 -18.07 -14.74 6.68
CA ILE A 291 -18.71 -15.88 7.32
C ILE A 291 -18.96 -15.50 8.78
N ASP A 292 -20.12 -15.91 9.29
CA ASP A 292 -20.46 -15.78 10.69
C ASP A 292 -19.42 -16.43 11.62
N ASN A 293 -19.26 -15.84 12.81
CA ASN A 293 -18.32 -16.24 13.83
C ASN A 293 -16.84 -16.23 13.42
N ARG A 294 -16.44 -15.23 12.63
CA ARG A 294 -15.04 -15.05 12.20
C ARG A 294 -14.56 -13.61 12.31
N TYR A 295 -13.26 -13.46 12.52
CA TYR A 295 -12.55 -12.19 12.52
C TYR A 295 -11.90 -11.94 11.16
N TYR A 296 -12.02 -10.72 10.66
CA TYR A 296 -11.42 -10.25 9.42
C TYR A 296 -10.55 -9.04 9.69
N ARG A 297 -9.36 -8.98 9.08
CA ARG A 297 -8.54 -7.76 9.05
C ARG A 297 -7.92 -7.60 7.69
N ALA A 298 -7.62 -6.37 7.33
CA ALA A 298 -6.89 -6.08 6.10
C ALA A 298 -5.55 -5.43 6.42
N ARG A 299 -4.64 -5.50 5.46
CA ARG A 299 -3.53 -4.58 5.30
C ARG A 299 -3.33 -4.32 3.83
N ILE A 300 -2.64 -3.24 3.51
CA ILE A 300 -2.26 -2.93 2.14
C ILE A 300 -0.76 -2.89 1.94
N LYS A 301 -0.33 -3.15 0.72
CA LYS A 301 1.01 -2.84 0.24
C LYS A 301 0.88 -1.84 -0.91
N ALA A 302 1.45 -0.66 -0.71
CA ALA A 302 1.52 0.35 -1.75
C ALA A 302 2.77 0.10 -2.60
N THR A 303 2.64 0.26 -3.92
CA THR A 303 3.74 0.20 -4.87
C THR A 303 3.72 1.48 -5.71
N ASP A 304 4.85 2.17 -5.80
CA ASP A 304 5.01 3.35 -6.65
C ASP A 304 5.44 2.98 -8.07
N HIS A 305 5.67 3.98 -8.91
CA HIS A 305 6.10 3.77 -10.29
C HIS A 305 7.59 3.42 -10.40
N ALA A 306 8.40 3.85 -9.43
CA ALA A 306 9.80 3.48 -9.30
C ALA A 306 9.98 2.02 -8.81
N GLY A 307 8.91 1.33 -8.41
CA GLY A 307 8.94 -0.07 -8.00
C GLY A 307 9.33 -0.28 -6.54
N TRP A 308 9.37 0.76 -5.70
CA TRP A 308 9.35 0.55 -4.26
C TRP A 308 8.02 -0.03 -3.84
N SER A 309 8.04 -0.84 -2.79
CA SER A 309 6.81 -1.32 -2.18
C SER A 309 6.96 -1.49 -0.68
N THR A 310 5.92 -1.09 0.04
CA THR A 310 5.92 -1.05 1.51
C THR A 310 4.58 -1.57 2.03
N TRP A 311 4.63 -2.44 3.05
CA TRP A 311 3.43 -2.88 3.77
C TRP A 311 3.00 -1.83 4.79
N GLY A 312 1.69 -1.58 4.84
CA GLY A 312 1.05 -0.76 5.87
C GLY A 312 0.77 -1.55 7.14
N ALA A 313 0.28 -0.83 8.14
CA ALA A 313 -0.27 -1.45 9.34
C ALA A 313 -1.52 -2.27 8.99
N TYR A 314 -1.78 -3.30 9.79
CA TYR A 314 -3.08 -3.97 9.77
C TYR A 314 -4.17 -3.04 10.28
N SER A 315 -5.41 -3.26 9.80
CA SER A 315 -6.60 -2.78 10.48
C SER A 315 -6.69 -3.38 11.89
N ASP A 316 -7.45 -2.71 12.75
CA ASP A 316 -7.88 -3.23 14.05
C ASP A 316 -8.70 -4.52 13.94
N GLY A 317 -9.42 -4.69 12.83
CA GLY A 317 -10.12 -5.92 12.48
C GLY A 317 -11.53 -5.99 13.05
N ILE A 318 -12.37 -6.79 12.41
CA ILE A 318 -13.81 -6.82 12.63
C ILE A 318 -14.32 -8.26 12.79
N TYR A 319 -15.16 -8.49 13.79
CA TYR A 319 -15.85 -9.76 13.99
C TYR A 319 -17.20 -9.75 13.25
N ILE A 320 -17.57 -10.89 12.69
CA ILE A 320 -18.84 -11.04 11.97
C ILE A 320 -19.79 -11.86 12.83
N ASP A 321 -20.91 -11.25 13.20
CA ASP A 321 -21.96 -11.83 14.04
C ASP A 321 -23.33 -11.71 13.37
N ASN A 322 -23.79 -12.83 12.80
CA ASN A 322 -25.13 -13.03 12.24
C ASN A 322 -25.96 -13.96 13.14
N SER A 323 -25.45 -14.28 14.33
CA SER A 323 -26.07 -15.24 15.24
C SER A 323 -26.94 -14.50 16.24
N ALA A 324 -28.03 -15.16 16.66
CA ALA A 324 -28.84 -14.68 17.76
C ALA A 324 -28.22 -15.07 19.11
N PRO A 325 -28.55 -14.38 20.23
CA PRO A 325 -27.99 -14.69 21.53
C PRO A 325 -28.21 -16.15 21.93
N TRP A 326 -27.19 -16.86 22.38
CA TRP A 326 -27.28 -18.30 22.68
C TRP A 326 -27.05 -18.63 24.16
N PRO A 327 -27.61 -19.75 24.65
CA PRO A 327 -27.45 -20.16 26.04
C PRO A 327 -26.02 -20.59 26.39
N ILE A 328 -25.55 -20.16 27.55
CA ILE A 328 -24.31 -20.67 28.14
C ILE A 328 -24.60 -22.04 28.77
N ALA A 329 -23.75 -23.03 28.49
CA ALA A 329 -23.87 -24.40 29.03
C ALA A 329 -25.23 -25.09 28.73
N GLY A 330 -25.89 -24.73 27.63
CA GLY A 330 -27.09 -25.40 27.13
C GLY A 330 -28.42 -25.00 27.78
N ARG A 331 -28.42 -24.02 28.69
CA ARG A 331 -29.65 -23.44 29.26
C ARG A 331 -29.60 -21.91 29.25
N ALA A 332 -30.66 -21.28 28.76
CA ALA A 332 -30.72 -19.82 28.57
C ALA A 332 -31.06 -19.08 29.85
N PHE A 333 -31.86 -19.72 30.72
CA PHE A 333 -32.22 -19.15 32.01
C PHE A 333 -32.67 -20.24 32.99
N TYR A 334 -32.72 -19.88 34.26
CA TYR A 334 -33.31 -20.67 35.33
C TYR A 334 -34.45 -19.88 35.97
N ILE A 335 -35.57 -20.55 36.24
CA ILE A 335 -36.64 -20.01 37.06
C ILE A 335 -36.28 -20.29 38.52
N ASN A 336 -36.31 -19.27 39.38
CA ASN A 336 -36.11 -19.43 40.81
C ASN A 336 -34.84 -20.24 41.15
N GLU A 337 -33.72 -19.92 40.48
CA GLU A 337 -32.43 -20.62 40.68
C GLU A 337 -32.49 -22.13 40.41
N GLY A 338 -33.44 -22.59 39.58
CA GLY A 338 -33.59 -23.99 39.19
C GLY A 338 -34.59 -24.77 40.04
N GLN A 339 -35.38 -24.10 40.86
CA GLN A 339 -36.46 -24.75 41.61
C GLN A 339 -37.52 -25.37 40.68
N LEU A 340 -38.02 -26.55 41.07
CA LEU A 340 -39.06 -27.27 40.33
C LEU A 340 -40.48 -26.73 40.61
N THR A 341 -40.66 -26.02 41.72
CA THR A 341 -41.98 -25.61 42.23
C THR A 341 -41.97 -24.18 42.76
N THR A 342 -43.08 -23.46 42.62
CA THR A 342 -43.28 -22.13 43.22
C THR A 342 -44.69 -21.98 43.81
N ALA A 343 -44.81 -21.24 44.91
CA ALA A 343 -46.09 -20.84 45.50
C ALA A 343 -46.34 -19.31 45.39
N SER A 344 -45.44 -18.59 44.73
CA SER A 344 -45.48 -17.14 44.55
C SER A 344 -46.11 -16.77 43.20
N ASN A 345 -46.79 -15.63 43.16
CA ASN A 345 -47.37 -15.05 41.93
C ASN A 345 -46.34 -14.27 41.09
N GLY A 346 -45.05 -14.37 41.43
CA GLY A 346 -43.93 -13.82 40.69
C GLY A 346 -42.70 -14.71 40.84
N VAL A 347 -41.85 -14.74 39.82
CA VAL A 347 -40.64 -15.56 39.79
C VAL A 347 -39.41 -14.70 39.56
N LYS A 348 -38.26 -15.24 39.96
CA LYS A 348 -36.93 -14.74 39.60
C LYS A 348 -36.48 -15.47 38.34
N LEU A 349 -35.96 -14.73 37.36
CA LEU A 349 -35.30 -15.32 36.19
C LEU A 349 -33.80 -15.02 36.26
N CYS A 350 -33.00 -16.08 36.28
CA CYS A 350 -31.53 -16.00 36.21
C CYS A 350 -31.13 -16.34 34.78
N ILE A 351 -30.73 -15.33 34.00
CA ILE A 351 -30.42 -15.45 32.57
C ILE A 351 -28.92 -15.66 32.39
N THR A 352 -28.59 -16.63 31.54
CA THR A 352 -27.22 -17.02 31.18
C THR A 352 -27.11 -17.14 29.66
N LEU A 353 -26.83 -16.01 29.02
CA LEU A 353 -26.72 -15.90 27.57
C LEU A 353 -25.35 -15.37 27.16
N MET A 354 -24.93 -15.71 25.96
CA MET A 354 -23.74 -15.16 25.31
C MET A 354 -24.13 -14.63 23.93
N ASP A 355 -23.54 -13.51 23.55
CA ASP A 355 -23.71 -12.86 22.26
C ASP A 355 -22.54 -11.88 22.03
N TRP A 356 -21.88 -11.94 20.87
CA TRP A 356 -20.70 -11.10 20.61
C TRP A 356 -21.08 -9.66 20.28
N SER A 357 -22.20 -9.45 19.59
CA SER A 357 -22.78 -8.12 19.38
C SER A 357 -23.39 -7.51 20.65
N GLY A 358 -23.77 -8.38 21.58
CA GLY A 358 -24.34 -8.04 22.87
C GLY A 358 -25.86 -8.00 22.85
N ILE A 359 -26.46 -8.14 24.04
CA ILE A 359 -27.91 -8.23 24.17
C ILE A 359 -28.54 -6.83 24.26
N ALA A 360 -29.52 -6.54 23.38
CA ALA A 360 -30.28 -5.29 23.41
C ALA A 360 -31.51 -5.35 24.32
N SER A 361 -32.22 -6.48 24.31
CA SER A 361 -33.44 -6.64 25.09
C SER A 361 -33.77 -8.09 25.41
N ILE A 362 -34.49 -8.27 26.51
CA ILE A 362 -35.12 -9.54 26.88
C ILE A 362 -36.63 -9.32 26.94
N SER A 363 -37.38 -10.21 26.30
CA SER A 363 -38.83 -10.31 26.44
C SER A 363 -39.22 -11.61 27.12
N VAL A 364 -40.25 -11.59 27.96
CA VAL A 364 -40.79 -12.81 28.59
C VAL A 364 -42.30 -12.89 28.38
N THR A 365 -42.79 -14.10 28.16
CA THR A 365 -44.22 -14.44 28.16
C THR A 365 -44.44 -15.78 28.89
N SER A 366 -45.70 -16.10 29.20
CA SER A 366 -46.06 -17.36 29.84
C SER A 366 -47.42 -17.86 29.34
N ASN A 367 -47.67 -19.15 29.49
CA ASN A 367 -48.90 -19.82 29.04
C ASN A 367 -50.21 -19.34 29.70
N GLY A 368 -50.17 -18.45 30.71
CA GLY A 368 -51.39 -17.83 31.24
C GLY A 368 -51.47 -16.31 31.15
N LEU A 369 -50.59 -15.70 30.35
CA LEU A 369 -50.86 -14.37 29.78
C LEU A 369 -51.76 -14.52 28.54
N SER A 370 -52.49 -13.46 28.17
CA SER A 370 -53.19 -13.43 26.88
C SER A 370 -52.20 -13.73 25.76
N SER A 371 -52.55 -14.69 24.89
CA SER A 371 -51.71 -15.13 23.77
C SER A 371 -51.09 -13.93 23.04
N GLY A 372 -49.76 -13.90 22.93
CA GLY A 372 -49.00 -12.85 22.26
C GLY A 372 -48.59 -11.64 23.11
N SER A 373 -48.91 -11.60 24.40
CA SER A 373 -48.46 -10.52 25.30
C SER A 373 -47.03 -10.79 25.82
N TRP A 374 -46.10 -9.90 25.48
CA TRP A 374 -44.70 -9.94 25.92
C TRP A 374 -44.39 -8.78 26.84
N THR A 375 -43.79 -9.04 27.99
CA THR A 375 -43.14 -7.99 28.79
C THR A 375 -41.70 -7.88 28.33
N THR A 376 -41.28 -6.69 27.90
CA THR A 376 -39.95 -6.46 27.33
C THR A 376 -39.20 -5.43 28.14
N TRP A 377 -37.92 -5.71 28.40
CA TRP A 377 -37.01 -4.81 29.08
C TRP A 377 -35.75 -4.63 28.24
N SER A 378 -35.27 -3.38 28.15
CA SER A 378 -33.96 -3.10 27.53
C SER A 378 -32.85 -3.57 28.46
N TYR A 379 -31.79 -4.16 27.93
CA TYR A 379 -30.69 -4.73 28.73
C TYR A 379 -30.08 -3.72 29.72
N ASN A 380 -30.15 -2.41 29.42
CA ASN A 380 -29.65 -1.33 30.28
C ASN A 380 -30.66 -0.84 31.35
N ASP A 381 -31.85 -1.43 31.44
CA ASP A 381 -32.87 -1.06 32.43
C ASP A 381 -32.51 -1.60 33.83
N THR A 382 -31.72 -0.82 34.56
CA THR A 382 -31.26 -1.12 35.92
C THR A 382 -32.37 -1.21 36.97
N SER A 383 -33.62 -0.84 36.63
CA SER A 383 -34.76 -0.96 37.55
C SER A 383 -35.24 -2.41 37.69
N VAL A 384 -34.93 -3.26 36.69
CA VAL A 384 -35.35 -4.67 36.65
C VAL A 384 -34.18 -5.62 36.39
N PHE A 385 -33.18 -5.17 35.62
CA PHE A 385 -31.95 -5.92 35.41
C PHE A 385 -30.90 -5.60 36.46
N ARG A 386 -30.45 -6.64 37.16
CA ARG A 386 -29.17 -6.60 37.85
C ARG A 386 -28.16 -7.31 36.97
N ASN A 387 -27.34 -6.52 36.30
CA ASN A 387 -26.17 -7.04 35.62
C ASN A 387 -25.15 -7.43 36.69
N GLU A 388 -24.88 -8.72 36.82
CA GLU A 388 -23.90 -9.25 37.76
C GLU A 388 -22.51 -9.41 37.11
N SER A 389 -22.38 -9.00 35.84
CA SER A 389 -21.16 -9.09 35.05
C SER A 389 -20.43 -7.74 35.07
N ALA A 390 -19.26 -7.65 35.72
CA ALA A 390 -18.35 -6.51 35.61
C ALA A 390 -16.88 -6.95 35.59
N PRO A 391 -16.00 -6.36 34.75
CA PRO A 391 -16.25 -5.64 33.51
C PRO A 391 -16.32 -6.60 32.30
N GLN A 392 -16.89 -6.11 31.19
CA GLN A 392 -16.80 -6.75 29.88
C GLN A 392 -15.34 -7.07 29.56
N PRO A 393 -15.06 -8.34 29.27
CA PRO A 393 -14.75 -8.67 27.89
C PRO A 393 -15.53 -9.93 27.45
N GLU A 394 -15.79 -10.07 26.14
CA GLU A 394 -16.20 -11.34 25.48
C GLU A 394 -17.70 -11.73 25.48
N GLY A 395 -18.64 -10.78 25.40
CA GLY A 395 -20.02 -11.12 24.98
C GLY A 395 -20.83 -12.00 25.94
N VAL A 396 -20.33 -12.28 27.14
CA VAL A 396 -21.04 -13.08 28.16
C VAL A 396 -21.95 -12.17 28.98
N HIS A 397 -23.23 -12.55 29.08
CA HIS A 397 -24.27 -11.81 29.77
C HIS A 397 -24.91 -12.65 30.87
N HIS A 398 -24.57 -12.35 32.12
CA HIS A 398 -25.28 -12.85 33.30
C HIS A 398 -26.18 -11.76 33.87
N ALA A 399 -27.49 -11.99 33.78
CA ALA A 399 -28.49 -11.02 34.21
C ALA A 399 -29.55 -11.68 35.09
N THR A 400 -29.84 -11.03 36.22
CA THR A 400 -30.95 -11.43 37.08
C THR A 400 -32.10 -10.44 36.88
N ILE A 401 -33.31 -10.95 36.57
CA ILE A 401 -34.55 -10.15 36.48
C ILE A 401 -35.42 -10.40 37.71
N TYR A 402 -35.79 -9.35 38.44
CA TYR A 402 -36.68 -9.45 39.62
C TYR A 402 -37.57 -8.20 39.86
N PRO A 403 -38.83 -8.38 40.31
CA PRO A 403 -39.66 -9.57 40.15
C PRO A 403 -40.27 -9.59 38.74
N VAL A 404 -40.36 -10.77 38.11
CA VAL A 404 -41.14 -10.92 36.88
C VAL A 404 -42.57 -11.30 37.28
N PRO A 405 -43.56 -10.39 37.13
CA PRO A 405 -44.95 -10.72 37.42
C PRO A 405 -45.45 -11.67 36.34
N ILE A 406 -45.48 -12.95 36.67
CA ILE A 406 -46.11 -13.97 35.83
C ILE A 406 -47.51 -14.15 36.38
N SER A 407 -48.52 -13.66 35.66
CA SER A 407 -49.90 -13.81 36.09
C SER A 407 -50.31 -15.27 36.06
N PHE A 408 -50.19 -15.95 37.20
CA PHE A 408 -50.87 -17.22 37.44
C PHE A 408 -52.37 -16.88 37.61
N PRO A 409 -53.30 -17.36 36.76
CA PRO A 409 -54.72 -17.23 36.99
C PRO A 409 -54.99 -17.77 38.38
N VAL A 410 -55.65 -16.94 39.18
CA VAL A 410 -56.23 -17.37 40.45
C VAL A 410 -57.18 -18.51 40.10
N ALA A 411 -56.84 -19.72 40.56
CA ALA A 411 -57.50 -20.95 40.15
C ALA A 411 -59.02 -20.84 40.25
N SER A 412 -59.73 -21.04 39.15
CA SER A 412 -61.01 -21.75 39.23
C SER A 412 -60.66 -23.20 39.57
N SER A 413 -61.03 -23.61 40.78
CA SER A 413 -61.06 -24.98 41.31
C SER A 413 -60.37 -26.06 40.45
N GLY A 414 -59.08 -26.30 40.69
CA GLY A 414 -58.39 -27.53 40.28
C GLY A 414 -57.25 -27.40 39.25
N ASN A 415 -57.08 -26.26 38.58
CA ASN A 415 -55.97 -26.08 37.63
C ASN A 415 -54.67 -25.60 38.31
N TYR A 416 -54.07 -26.46 39.14
CA TYR A 416 -52.67 -26.32 39.56
C TYR A 416 -51.81 -27.08 38.55
N GLY A 417 -51.12 -26.33 37.67
CA GLY A 417 -50.51 -26.89 36.46
C GLY A 417 -49.05 -26.53 36.27
N LEU A 418 -48.42 -27.19 35.29
CA LEU A 418 -47.10 -26.84 34.79
C LEU A 418 -47.17 -25.49 34.06
N TRP A 419 -46.33 -24.56 34.48
CA TRP A 419 -46.18 -23.26 33.84
C TRP A 419 -44.99 -23.26 32.94
N THR A 420 -45.16 -22.76 31.72
CA THR A 420 -44.07 -22.61 30.76
C THR A 420 -43.82 -21.13 30.57
N VAL A 421 -42.61 -20.71 30.91
CA VAL A 421 -42.09 -19.37 30.68
C VAL A 421 -41.30 -19.42 29.40
N THR A 422 -41.61 -18.54 28.45
CA THR A 422 -40.85 -18.37 27.23
C THR A 422 -40.08 -17.06 27.33
N LEU A 423 -38.75 -17.16 27.27
CA LEU A 423 -37.85 -16.04 27.16
C LEU A 423 -37.49 -15.84 25.69
N ARG A 424 -37.44 -14.59 25.25
CA ARG A 424 -36.90 -14.16 23.96
C ARG A 424 -35.79 -13.16 24.21
N ALA A 425 -34.61 -13.42 23.67
CA ALA A 425 -33.51 -12.48 23.68
C ALA A 425 -33.32 -11.90 22.29
N ARG A 426 -33.03 -10.60 22.23
CA ARG A 426 -32.69 -9.89 21.00
C ARG A 426 -31.35 -9.18 21.18
N ASP A 427 -30.46 -9.35 20.22
CA ASP A 427 -29.18 -8.66 20.17
C ASP A 427 -29.32 -7.19 19.70
N ILE A 428 -28.20 -6.48 19.55
CA ILE A 428 -28.20 -5.08 19.06
C ILE A 428 -28.55 -4.95 17.57
N TYR A 429 -28.43 -6.03 16.79
CA TYR A 429 -28.67 -6.06 15.35
C TYR A 429 -30.07 -6.58 14.96
N GLY A 430 -30.85 -7.04 15.93
CA GLY A 430 -32.22 -7.53 15.76
C GLY A 430 -32.35 -9.05 15.59
N HIS A 431 -31.27 -9.83 15.68
CA HIS A 431 -31.36 -11.28 15.72
C HIS A 431 -32.00 -11.76 17.02
N GLU A 432 -32.89 -12.74 16.93
CA GLU A 432 -33.69 -13.20 18.06
C GLU A 432 -33.51 -14.69 18.34
N SER A 433 -33.39 -15.03 19.62
CA SER A 433 -33.45 -16.40 20.10
C SER A 433 -34.59 -16.56 21.10
N THR A 434 -35.11 -17.78 21.22
CA THR A 434 -36.15 -18.11 22.20
C THR A 434 -35.77 -19.34 23.00
N ALA A 435 -36.11 -19.34 24.28
CA ALA A 435 -35.90 -20.45 25.18
C ALA A 435 -37.12 -20.62 26.09
N THR A 436 -37.39 -21.86 26.49
CA THR A 436 -38.53 -22.17 27.36
C THR A 436 -38.08 -22.95 28.58
N GLU A 437 -38.56 -22.56 29.75
CA GLU A 437 -38.40 -23.31 30.99
C GLU A 437 -39.75 -23.44 31.67
N SER A 438 -39.88 -24.48 32.49
CA SER A 438 -41.12 -24.74 33.20
C SER A 438 -40.96 -24.82 34.70
N ILE A 439 -41.99 -24.37 35.42
CA ILE A 439 -42.09 -24.47 36.87
C ILE A 439 -43.49 -24.93 37.27
N GLN A 440 -43.60 -25.77 38.29
CA GLN A 440 -44.90 -26.23 38.78
C GLN A 440 -45.43 -25.27 39.85
N TYR A 441 -46.63 -24.71 39.63
CA TYR A 441 -47.27 -23.88 40.66
C TYR A 441 -47.97 -24.77 41.70
N ILE A 442 -47.66 -24.57 42.98
CA ILE A 442 -48.27 -25.27 44.10
C ILE A 442 -48.91 -24.26 45.04
N ASN A 443 -50.19 -24.45 45.33
CA ASN A 443 -50.89 -23.64 46.32
C ASN A 443 -50.60 -24.16 47.73
N ILE A 444 -49.91 -23.33 48.54
CA ILE A 444 -49.64 -23.60 49.96
C ILE A 444 -50.92 -23.71 50.79
N ALA A 445 -52.04 -23.12 50.35
CA ALA A 445 -53.32 -23.22 51.07
C ALA A 445 -54.03 -24.58 50.89
N SER A 446 -53.62 -25.41 49.91
CA SER A 446 -54.20 -26.75 49.69
C SER A 446 -53.23 -27.91 49.96
N SER A 447 -51.95 -27.64 50.23
CA SER A 447 -51.03 -28.64 50.78
C SER A 447 -51.29 -28.81 52.28
N THR A 448 -51.68 -30.01 52.70
CA THR A 448 -51.73 -30.36 54.13
C THR A 448 -50.33 -30.19 54.73
N PRO A 449 -50.14 -29.36 55.76
CA PRO A 449 -48.86 -29.29 56.47
C PRO A 449 -48.53 -30.69 57.00
N ILE A 450 -47.37 -31.24 56.66
CA ILE A 450 -46.88 -32.47 57.29
C ILE A 450 -46.23 -32.04 58.61
N GLY A 451 -46.95 -32.25 59.71
CA GLY A 451 -46.49 -31.99 61.08
C GLY A 451 -47.26 -30.89 61.79
N ASN A 452 -47.58 -31.13 63.05
CA ASN A 452 -48.15 -30.14 63.96
C ASN A 452 -47.01 -29.31 64.59
N ARG A 453 -47.22 -28.02 64.89
CA ARG A 453 -46.24 -27.14 65.58
C ARG A 453 -45.76 -27.70 66.94
N TYR A 454 -46.45 -28.71 67.45
CA TYR A 454 -46.18 -29.38 68.71
C TYR A 454 -45.50 -30.74 68.57
N ASP A 455 -45.19 -31.18 67.36
CA ASP A 455 -44.46 -32.43 67.16
C ASP A 455 -43.02 -32.25 67.65
N LEU A 456 -42.52 -33.22 68.41
CA LEU A 456 -41.16 -33.26 68.93
C LEU A 456 -40.37 -34.31 68.14
N ASP A 457 -39.08 -34.07 67.90
CA ASP A 457 -38.20 -35.10 67.37
C ASP A 457 -37.74 -36.09 68.47
N GLU A 458 -36.93 -37.07 68.09
CA GLU A 458 -36.40 -38.10 68.99
C GLU A 458 -35.50 -37.55 70.11
N PHE A 459 -35.15 -36.26 70.06
CA PHE A 459 -34.34 -35.55 71.05
C PHE A 459 -35.15 -34.52 71.86
N GLY A 460 -36.47 -34.43 71.65
CA GLY A 460 -37.35 -33.53 72.39
C GLY A 460 -37.28 -32.07 71.94
N GLU A 461 -36.70 -31.80 70.77
CA GLU A 461 -36.74 -30.48 70.14
C GLU A 461 -38.01 -30.33 69.28
N ARG A 462 -38.52 -29.11 69.19
CA ARG A 462 -39.71 -28.82 68.38
C ARG A 462 -39.40 -29.07 66.92
N LYS A 463 -40.14 -29.99 66.31
CA LYS A 463 -40.18 -30.18 64.86
C LYS A 463 -40.87 -28.96 64.26
N TYR A 464 -40.08 -27.98 63.84
CA TYR A 464 -40.62 -26.89 63.05
C TYR A 464 -41.19 -27.50 61.76
N PRO A 465 -42.41 -27.09 61.33
CA PRO A 465 -42.84 -27.44 59.99
C PRO A 465 -41.74 -26.97 59.04
N ILE A 466 -41.30 -27.85 58.13
CA ILE A 466 -40.58 -27.41 56.94
C ILE A 466 -41.57 -26.48 56.24
N ASP A 467 -41.41 -25.19 56.49
CA ASP A 467 -42.00 -24.19 55.64
C ASP A 467 -41.27 -24.35 54.31
N THR A 468 -41.96 -24.83 53.29
CA THR A 468 -41.45 -24.85 51.91
C THR A 468 -41.24 -23.44 51.34
N TYR A 469 -41.40 -22.37 52.13
CA TYR A 469 -40.74 -21.09 51.87
C TYR A 469 -39.26 -21.18 52.21
N ASP A 470 -38.44 -21.48 51.20
CA ASP A 470 -37.10 -20.89 51.17
C ASP A 470 -37.28 -19.37 51.07
N GLU A 471 -37.11 -18.68 52.20
CA GLU A 471 -36.91 -17.23 52.22
C GLU A 471 -35.68 -16.91 51.37
N TYR A 472 -35.88 -16.38 50.17
CA TYR A 472 -34.79 -15.76 49.41
C TYR A 472 -34.14 -14.69 50.29
N LYS A 473 -32.80 -14.57 50.22
CA LYS A 473 -32.09 -13.41 50.75
C LYS A 473 -32.69 -12.12 50.14
N GLY A 474 -33.49 -11.42 50.95
CA GLY A 474 -34.03 -10.10 50.60
C GLY A 474 -35.55 -9.99 50.46
N GLN A 475 -36.34 -11.06 50.61
CA GLN A 475 -37.80 -10.97 50.71
C GLN A 475 -38.25 -11.17 52.16
N ASN A 476 -38.91 -10.16 52.74
CA ASN A 476 -39.65 -10.34 53.98
C ASN A 476 -41.03 -10.94 53.67
N LYS A 477 -41.52 -11.74 54.62
CA LYS A 477 -42.80 -12.47 54.65
C LYS A 477 -44.07 -11.64 54.34
N TYR A 478 -43.95 -10.33 54.14
CA TYR A 478 -45.04 -9.42 53.82
C TYR A 478 -44.47 -8.38 52.86
N GLY A 479 -44.82 -8.44 51.57
CA GLY A 479 -44.24 -7.65 50.49
C GLY A 479 -44.20 -6.13 50.72
N VAL A 480 -43.20 -5.67 51.46
CA VAL A 480 -42.91 -4.26 51.73
C VAL A 480 -41.41 -4.05 51.52
N PRO A 481 -40.99 -3.05 50.72
CA PRO A 481 -39.58 -2.75 50.45
C PRO A 481 -38.78 -2.52 51.74
N GLY A 482 -37.65 -3.21 51.88
CA GLY A 482 -36.90 -3.32 53.13
C GLY A 482 -36.22 -2.04 53.61
N SER A 483 -36.09 -1.91 54.94
CA SER A 483 -35.13 -1.00 55.58
C SER A 483 -33.83 -1.76 55.93
N ASN A 484 -32.70 -1.12 55.61
CA ASN A 484 -31.34 -1.66 55.68
C ASN A 484 -30.80 -1.86 57.11
N THR A 485 -31.31 -2.82 57.88
CA THR A 485 -30.65 -3.23 59.13
C THR A 485 -30.68 -4.76 59.32
N GLY A 486 -29.81 -5.46 58.58
CA GLY A 486 -29.60 -6.89 58.76
C GLY A 486 -28.83 -7.19 60.05
N ARG A 487 -29.42 -8.03 60.93
CA ARG A 487 -28.65 -8.76 61.96
C ARG A 487 -28.08 -10.02 61.34
N ILE A 488 -26.77 -10.19 61.48
CA ILE A 488 -26.01 -11.35 61.00
C ILE A 488 -26.24 -12.52 61.97
N MET A 489 -26.77 -13.64 61.47
CA MET A 489 -26.79 -14.92 62.19
C MET A 489 -25.58 -15.75 61.71
N ARG A 490 -24.65 -16.04 62.62
CA ARG A 490 -23.52 -16.95 62.39
C ARG A 490 -24.02 -18.40 62.47
N ILE A 491 -23.66 -19.22 61.50
CA ILE A 491 -23.83 -20.68 61.56
C ILE A 491 -22.47 -21.28 61.96
N GLY A 492 -22.48 -22.14 62.99
CA GLY A 492 -21.31 -22.86 63.48
C GLY A 492 -20.86 -23.98 62.53
N GLN A 493 -19.61 -24.42 62.71
CA GLN A 493 -18.84 -25.34 61.88
C GLN A 493 -19.53 -26.63 61.45
#